data_AF-A0A521EAW7-F1
#
_entry.id   AF-A0A521EAW7-F1
#
_cell.length_a   1.000
_cell.length_b   1.000
_cell.length_c   1.000
_cell.angle_alpha   90.00
_cell.angle_beta   90.00
_cell.angle_gamma   90.00
#
_symmetry.space_group_name_H-M   'P 1'
#
loop_
_entity.id
_entity.type
_entity.pdbx_description
1 polymer ?
#
loop_
_entity_poly.entity_id
_entity_poly.type
_entity_poly.pdbx_seq_one_letter_code
_entity_poly.pdbx_strand_id
1 'polypeptide(L)'
;MLNRGVTTLRAMSAAMVTQAFGSLTNFVFNFYLMRTMVFEEFGLFGIGFAIVMVLNGFWQGFFTTQYIVLAPGEDHVRFPAQVYAAMMLTSAGAAALVVATAAVLQHFAGIGLFVLGIGFSAIAFSLKEFHIRCAFSAGMSLSLSIICLQAGKML
;
A
#
# COMPACT_ATOMS: atom_id res chain seq x y z
N MET A 1 -33.08 7.99 11.58
CA MET A 1 -32.32 6.73 11.76
C MET A 1 -32.24 5.84 10.51
N LEU A 2 -33.07 6.03 9.46
CA LEU A 2 -33.05 5.21 8.24
C LEU A 2 -31.84 5.39 7.29
N ASN A 3 -31.01 6.43 7.47
CA ASN A 3 -29.97 6.80 6.49
C ASN A 3 -28.63 6.06 6.69
N ARG A 4 -28.41 5.36 7.82
CA ARG A 4 -27.15 4.63 8.08
C ARG A 4 -27.06 3.29 7.37
N GLY A 5 -28.19 2.63 7.08
CA GLY A 5 -28.22 1.32 6.41
C GLY A 5 -27.87 1.42 4.91
N VAL A 6 -28.34 2.46 4.23
CA VAL A 6 -28.05 2.69 2.80
C VAL A 6 -26.59 3.08 2.59
N THR A 7 -25.97 3.83 3.50
CA THR A 7 -24.55 4.20 3.41
C THR A 7 -23.61 3.03 3.70
N THR A 8 -23.95 2.15 4.63
CA THR A 8 -23.16 0.93 4.89
C THR A 8 -23.24 -0.05 3.72
N LEU A 9 -24.42 -0.27 3.14
CA LEU A 9 -24.58 -1.15 1.99
C LEU A 9 -23.76 -0.66 0.77
N ARG A 10 -23.79 0.66 0.52
CA ARG A 10 -22.97 1.29 -0.53
C ARG A 10 -21.48 1.14 -0.27
N ALA A 11 -21.02 1.39 0.95
CA ALA A 11 -19.61 1.22 1.33
C ALA A 11 -19.14 -0.24 1.20
N MET A 12 -19.95 -1.20 1.62
CA MET A 12 -19.65 -2.63 1.46
C MET A 12 -19.58 -3.03 -0.02
N SER A 13 -20.54 -2.58 -0.84
CA SER A 13 -20.51 -2.86 -2.28
C SER A 13 -19.27 -2.27 -2.97
N ALA A 14 -18.88 -1.04 -2.62
CA ALA A 14 -17.67 -0.41 -3.15
C ALA A 14 -16.39 -1.14 -2.73
N ALA A 15 -16.33 -1.61 -1.48
CA ALA A 15 -15.21 -2.41 -0.98
C ALA A 15 -15.12 -3.76 -1.70
N MET A 16 -16.24 -4.47 -1.89
CA MET A 16 -16.28 -5.74 -2.62
C MET A 16 -15.84 -5.58 -4.07
N VAL A 17 -16.32 -4.54 -4.76
CA VAL A 17 -15.92 -4.25 -6.15
C VAL A 17 -14.42 -3.96 -6.22
N THR A 18 -13.90 -3.10 -5.34
CA THR A 18 -12.46 -2.78 -5.30
C THR A 18 -11.61 -4.01 -5.04
N GLN A 19 -12.04 -4.88 -4.12
CA GLN A 19 -11.34 -6.12 -3.81
C GLN A 19 -11.40 -7.13 -4.97
N ALA A 20 -12.54 -7.26 -5.64
CA ALA A 20 -12.69 -8.12 -6.81
C ALA A 20 -11.78 -7.65 -7.97
N PHE A 21 -11.77 -6.35 -8.27
CA PHE A 21 -10.88 -5.78 -9.27
C PHE A 21 -9.40 -5.93 -8.88
N GLY A 22 -9.06 -5.68 -7.62
CA GLY A 22 -7.69 -5.87 -7.13
C GLY A 22 -7.23 -7.32 -7.27
N SER A 23 -8.09 -8.28 -6.93
CA SER A 23 -7.80 -9.71 -7.06
C SER A 23 -7.67 -10.14 -8.53
N LEU A 24 -8.56 -9.69 -9.41
CA LEU A 24 -8.51 -9.99 -10.84
C LEU A 24 -7.24 -9.42 -11.48
N THR A 25 -6.90 -8.17 -11.20
CA THR A 25 -5.67 -7.54 -11.70
C THR A 25 -4.44 -8.30 -11.21
N ASN A 26 -4.40 -8.68 -9.92
CA ASN A 26 -3.29 -9.45 -9.38
C ASN A 26 -3.20 -10.84 -10.04
N PHE A 27 -4.32 -11.50 -10.28
CA PHE A 27 -4.36 -12.79 -10.97
C PHE A 27 -3.83 -12.70 -12.41
N VAL A 28 -4.35 -11.75 -13.20
CA VAL A 28 -3.92 -11.54 -14.59
C VAL A 28 -2.44 -11.17 -14.66
N PHE A 29 -1.98 -10.31 -13.75
CA PHE A 29 -0.58 -9.91 -13.66
C PHE A 29 0.33 -11.10 -13.33
N ASN A 30 0.00 -11.91 -12.32
CA ASN A 30 0.79 -13.09 -11.98
C ASN A 30 0.77 -14.14 -13.10
N PHE A 31 -0.37 -14.33 -13.78
CA PHE A 31 -0.47 -15.23 -14.93
C PHE A 31 0.41 -14.75 -16.09
N TYR A 32 0.43 -13.44 -16.35
CA TYR A 32 1.33 -12.83 -17.32
C TYR A 32 2.80 -13.06 -16.96
N LEU A 33 3.20 -12.74 -15.72
CA LEU A 33 4.58 -12.94 -15.26
C LEU A 33 5.03 -14.40 -15.36
N MET A 34 4.17 -15.34 -14.95
CA MET A 34 4.43 -16.78 -15.04
C MET A 34 4.66 -17.23 -16.50
N ARG A 35 4.03 -16.58 -17.47
CA ARG A 35 4.21 -16.88 -18.90
C ARG A 35 5.48 -16.26 -19.47
N THR A 36 5.88 -15.08 -18.99
CA THR A 36 6.97 -14.30 -19.60
C THR A 36 8.32 -14.48 -18.93
N MET A 37 8.36 -14.82 -17.65
CA MET A 37 9.60 -14.96 -16.89
C MET A 37 10.10 -16.40 -16.86
N VAL A 38 11.42 -16.56 -16.67
CA VAL A 38 12.00 -17.87 -16.35
C VAL A 38 11.61 -18.26 -14.91
N PHE A 39 11.50 -19.56 -14.63
CA PHE A 39 11.04 -20.07 -13.33
C PHE A 39 11.83 -19.51 -12.14
N GLU A 40 13.14 -19.35 -12.28
CA GLU A 40 14.00 -18.77 -11.25
C GLU A 40 13.68 -17.28 -10.98
N GLU A 41 13.48 -16.50 -12.03
CA GLU A 41 13.12 -15.08 -11.94
C GLU A 41 11.73 -14.89 -11.32
N PHE A 42 10.79 -15.75 -11.69
CA PHE A 42 9.45 -15.76 -11.10
C PHE A 42 9.51 -16.12 -9.60
N GLY A 43 10.35 -17.08 -9.21
CA GLY A 43 10.60 -17.42 -7.81
C GLY A 43 11.18 -16.25 -7.01
N LEU A 44 12.20 -15.57 -7.56
CA LEU A 44 12.79 -14.37 -6.96
C LEU A 44 11.78 -13.23 -6.82
N PHE A 45 10.97 -12.99 -7.85
CA PHE A 45 9.87 -12.03 -7.79
C PHE A 45 8.88 -12.39 -6.67
N GLY A 46 8.47 -13.66 -6.57
CA GLY A 46 7.55 -14.14 -5.55
C GLY A 46 8.07 -13.92 -4.13
N ILE A 47 9.35 -14.21 -3.88
CA ILE A 47 10.01 -13.95 -2.60
C ILE A 47 10.03 -12.44 -2.30
N GLY A 48 10.42 -11.62 -3.26
CA GLY A 48 10.43 -10.16 -3.11
C GLY A 48 9.04 -9.60 -2.81
N PHE A 49 8.03 -10.08 -3.53
CA PHE A 49 6.63 -9.70 -3.31
C PHE A 49 6.13 -10.12 -1.91
N ALA A 50 6.47 -11.32 -1.44
CA ALA A 50 6.12 -11.77 -0.10
C ALA A 50 6.74 -10.87 0.99
N ILE A 51 8.01 -10.47 0.83
CA ILE A 51 8.67 -9.54 1.74
C ILE A 51 7.98 -8.18 1.74
N VAL A 52 7.64 -7.64 0.56
CA VAL A 52 6.86 -6.40 0.43
C VAL A 52 5.54 -6.50 1.20
N MET A 53 4.81 -7.61 1.07
CA MET A 53 3.53 -7.82 1.74
C MET A 53 3.68 -7.88 3.28
N VAL A 54 4.73 -8.54 3.79
CA VAL A 54 5.03 -8.58 5.22
C VAL A 54 5.33 -7.18 5.75
N LEU A 55 6.20 -6.42 5.07
CA LEU A 55 6.56 -5.05 5.47
C LEU A 55 5.34 -4.12 5.43
N ASN A 56 4.51 -4.23 4.40
CA ASN A 56 3.24 -3.50 4.32
C ASN A 56 2.31 -3.87 5.49
N GLY A 57 2.23 -5.14 5.88
CA GLY A 57 1.45 -5.58 7.04
C GLY A 57 1.88 -4.88 8.35
N PHE A 58 3.19 -4.78 8.58
CA PHE A 58 3.72 -4.00 9.70
C PHE A 58 3.32 -2.53 9.60
N TRP A 59 3.50 -1.92 8.42
CA TRP A 59 3.18 -0.51 8.21
C TRP A 59 1.71 -0.19 8.48
N GLN A 60 0.81 -1.05 8.02
CA GLN A 60 -0.63 -0.92 8.27
C GLN A 60 -0.96 -1.09 9.75
N GLY A 61 -0.36 -2.07 10.44
CA GLY A 61 -0.57 -2.27 11.87
C GLY A 61 -0.16 -1.06 12.72
N PHE A 62 0.99 -0.44 12.41
CA PHE A 62 1.52 0.68 13.17
C PHE A 62 0.81 2.01 12.91
N PHE A 63 0.53 2.35 11.65
CA PHE A 63 0.00 3.68 11.32
C PHE A 63 -1.49 3.66 11.01
N THR A 64 -1.91 2.73 10.15
CA THR A 64 -3.26 2.74 9.59
C THR A 64 -4.30 2.32 10.62
N THR A 65 -4.05 1.23 11.34
CA THR A 65 -4.97 0.75 12.38
C THR A 65 -5.10 1.77 13.51
N GLN A 66 -3.97 2.35 13.96
CA GLN A 66 -3.98 3.37 15.00
C GLN A 66 -4.75 4.62 14.57
N TYR A 67 -4.55 5.06 13.32
CA TYR A 67 -5.31 6.18 12.77
C TYR A 67 -6.82 5.91 12.78
N ILE A 68 -7.28 4.77 12.26
CA ILE A 68 -8.71 4.45 12.17
C ILE A 68 -9.37 4.34 13.55
N VAL A 69 -8.68 3.75 14.52
CA VAL A 69 -9.23 3.52 15.87
C VAL A 69 -9.28 4.82 16.69
N LEU A 70 -8.27 5.68 16.58
CA LEU A 70 -8.14 6.89 17.41
C LEU A 70 -8.77 8.13 16.74
N ALA A 71 -8.86 8.19 15.41
CA ALA A 71 -9.41 9.34 14.69
C ALA A 71 -10.81 9.81 15.14
N PRO A 72 -11.75 8.94 15.57
CA PRO A 72 -13.07 9.38 16.05
C PRO A 72 -13.04 10.15 17.38
N GLY A 73 -11.98 10.01 18.18
CA GLY A 73 -11.85 10.63 19.51
C GLY A 73 -10.89 11.83 19.55
N GLU A 74 -10.21 12.12 18.45
CA GLU A 74 -9.13 13.11 18.36
C GLU A 74 -9.50 14.30 17.47
N ASP A 75 -8.75 15.40 17.59
CA ASP A 75 -8.95 16.61 16.78
C ASP A 75 -8.80 16.29 15.27
N HIS A 76 -9.92 16.46 14.54
CA HIS A 76 -10.05 16.11 13.12
C HIS A 76 -9.07 16.83 12.19
N VAL A 77 -8.42 17.91 12.63
CA VAL A 77 -7.46 18.66 11.81
C VAL A 77 -6.01 18.30 12.16
N ARG A 78 -5.67 18.22 13.45
CA ARG A 78 -4.28 18.00 13.90
C ARG A 78 -3.87 16.54 13.86
N PHE A 79 -4.75 15.62 14.23
CA PHE A 79 -4.41 14.20 14.35
C PHE A 79 -4.00 13.56 13.02
N PRO A 80 -4.71 13.77 11.89
CA PRO A 80 -4.30 13.21 10.59
C PRO A 80 -2.94 13.76 10.13
N ALA A 81 -2.67 15.05 10.37
CA ALA A 81 -1.41 15.68 10.00
C ALA A 81 -0.22 15.11 10.79
N GLN A 82 -0.41 14.82 12.09
CA GLN A 82 0.62 14.22 12.93
C GLN A 82 0.93 12.78 12.51
N VAL A 83 -0.09 11.97 12.22
CA VAL A 83 0.11 10.60 11.72
C VAL A 83 0.81 10.62 10.37
N TYR A 84 0.42 11.53 9.47
CA TYR A 84 1.09 11.68 8.18
C TYR A 84 2.56 12.09 8.33
N ALA A 85 2.85 13.06 9.20
CA ALA A 85 4.21 13.49 9.47
C ALA A 85 5.07 12.36 10.06
N ALA A 86 4.53 11.62 11.04
CA ALA A 86 5.20 10.45 11.62
C ALA A 86 5.49 9.40 10.54
N MET A 87 4.51 9.10 9.69
CA MET A 87 4.65 8.14 8.61
C MET A 87 5.69 8.57 7.56
N MET A 88 5.74 9.85 7.19
CA MET A 88 6.76 10.37 6.27
C MET A 88 8.17 10.31 6.89
N LEU A 89 8.29 10.65 8.17
CA LEU A 89 9.57 10.56 8.89
C LEU A 89 10.05 9.11 8.98
N THR A 90 9.17 8.17 9.35
CA THR A 90 9.49 6.74 9.39
C THR A 90 9.79 6.19 8.00
N SER A 91 9.10 6.66 6.95
CA SER A 91 9.39 6.29 5.55
C SER A 91 10.78 6.76 5.12
N ALA A 92 11.17 7.99 5.49
CA ALA A 92 12.50 8.52 5.20
C ALA A 92 13.59 7.72 5.93
N GLY A 93 13.37 7.39 7.21
CA GLY A 93 14.27 6.52 7.97
C GLY A 93 14.37 5.11 7.39
N ALA A 94 13.24 4.52 7.00
CA ALA A 94 13.18 3.22 6.34
C ALA A 94 13.88 3.24 4.98
N ALA A 95 13.74 4.31 4.20
CA ALA A 95 14.45 4.47 2.92
C ALA A 95 15.97 4.53 3.13
N ALA A 96 16.44 5.29 4.12
CA ALA A 96 17.86 5.33 4.47
C ALA A 96 18.39 3.95 4.91
N LEU A 97 17.60 3.22 5.71
CA LEU A 97 17.94 1.86 6.13
C LEU A 97 18.00 0.90 4.93
N VAL A 98 17.02 0.96 4.02
CA VAL A 98 16.99 0.16 2.79
C VAL A 98 18.23 0.43 1.94
N VAL A 99 18.63 1.70 1.77
CA VAL A 99 19.84 2.07 1.03
C VAL A 99 21.10 1.53 1.70
N ALA A 100 21.20 1.65 3.03
CA ALA A 100 22.33 1.13 3.78
C ALA A 100 22.43 -0.40 3.68
N THR A 101 21.31 -1.11 3.88
CA THR A 101 21.25 -2.57 3.76
C THR A 101 21.55 -3.03 2.34
N ALA A 102 21.05 -2.32 1.33
CA ALA A 102 21.35 -2.62 -0.06
C ALA A 102 22.82 -2.41 -0.41
N ALA A 103 23.46 -1.35 0.12
CA ALA A 103 24.89 -1.10 -0.11
C ALA A 103 25.75 -2.24 0.50
N VAL A 104 25.42 -2.68 1.72
CA VAL A 104 26.09 -3.81 2.37
C VAL A 104 25.88 -5.09 1.57
N LEU A 105 24.64 -5.42 1.21
CA LEU A 105 24.34 -6.65 0.48
C LEU A 105 24.83 -6.64 -0.97
N GLN A 106 24.98 -5.47 -1.59
CA GLN A 106 25.65 -5.33 -2.88
C GLN A 106 27.12 -5.75 -2.77
N HIS A 107 27.80 -5.31 -1.71
CA HIS A 107 29.21 -5.63 -1.51
C HIS A 107 29.45 -7.12 -1.25
N PHE A 108 28.60 -7.78 -0.46
CA PHE A 108 28.80 -9.19 -0.08
C PHE A 108 28.19 -10.21 -1.04
N ALA A 109 27.04 -9.90 -1.63
CA ALA A 109 26.24 -10.87 -2.36
C ALA A 109 25.79 -10.39 -3.75
N GLY A 110 26.07 -9.14 -4.14
CA GLY A 110 25.70 -8.59 -5.45
C GLY A 110 24.19 -8.38 -5.67
N ILE A 111 23.37 -8.48 -4.61
CA ILE A 111 21.90 -8.41 -4.68
C ILE A 111 21.32 -7.05 -4.25
N GLY A 112 22.13 -6.00 -4.17
CA GLY A 112 21.71 -4.71 -3.65
C GLY A 112 20.57 -4.08 -4.46
N LEU A 113 20.59 -4.19 -5.79
CA LEU A 113 19.51 -3.70 -6.65
C LEU A 113 18.17 -4.38 -6.34
N PHE A 114 18.19 -5.69 -6.08
CA PHE A 114 16.99 -6.44 -5.71
C PHE A 114 16.43 -5.96 -4.36
N VAL A 115 17.32 -5.73 -3.38
CA VAL A 115 16.96 -5.21 -2.05
C VAL A 115 16.38 -3.80 -2.14
N LEU A 116 16.97 -2.91 -2.96
CA LEU A 116 16.42 -1.58 -3.22
C LEU A 116 15.02 -1.68 -3.83
N GLY A 117 14.84 -2.55 -4.82
CA GLY A 117 13.55 -2.78 -5.47
C GLY A 117 12.47 -3.19 -4.46
N ILE A 118 12.77 -4.15 -3.60
CA ILE A 118 11.86 -4.60 -2.53
C ILE A 118 11.57 -3.46 -1.55
N GLY A 119 12.61 -2.81 -1.03
CA GLY A 119 12.46 -1.81 0.02
C GLY A 119 11.66 -0.58 -0.44
N PHE A 120 11.98 -0.04 -1.62
CA PHE A 120 11.23 1.08 -2.18
C PHE A 120 9.81 0.69 -2.59
N SER A 121 9.60 -0.53 -3.11
CA SER A 121 8.26 -1.02 -3.41
C SER A 121 7.42 -1.14 -2.14
N ALA A 122 7.99 -1.63 -1.03
CA ALA A 122 7.31 -1.71 0.25
C ALA A 122 6.89 -0.33 0.80
N ILE A 123 7.80 0.65 0.73
CA ILE A 123 7.51 2.04 1.16
C ILE A 123 6.41 2.65 0.28
N ALA A 124 6.55 2.56 -1.06
CA ALA A 124 5.60 3.12 -2.00
C ALA A 124 4.21 2.49 -1.86
N PHE A 125 4.15 1.16 -1.71
CA PHE A 125 2.90 0.44 -1.53
C PHE A 125 2.22 0.81 -0.20
N SER A 126 3.00 0.95 0.88
CA SER A 126 2.48 1.37 2.19
C SER A 126 1.93 2.80 2.16
N LEU A 127 2.62 3.72 1.49
CA LEU A 127 2.15 5.10 1.29
C LEU A 127 0.84 5.14 0.48
N LYS A 128 0.75 4.38 -0.61
CA LYS A 128 -0.47 4.27 -1.41
C LYS A 128 -1.66 3.80 -0.57
N GLU A 129 -1.51 2.70 0.17
CA GLU A 129 -2.57 2.15 1.02
C GLU A 129 -3.04 3.13 2.08
N PHE A 130 -2.11 3.85 2.72
CA PHE A 130 -2.45 4.88 3.69
C PHE A 130 -3.27 6.02 3.09
N HIS A 131 -2.88 6.53 1.91
CA HIS A 131 -3.63 7.59 1.23
C HIS A 131 -5.06 7.17 0.89
N ILE A 132 -5.24 5.93 0.39
CA ILE A 132 -6.56 5.37 0.08
C ILE A 132 -7.42 5.38 1.35
N ARG A 133 -6.87 4.89 2.47
CA ARG A 133 -7.62 4.75 3.73
C ARG A 133 -7.90 6.07 4.43
N CYS A 134 -6.97 7.03 4.39
CA CYS A 134 -7.23 8.39 4.86
C CYS A 134 -8.35 9.05 4.07
N ALA A 135 -8.35 8.91 2.75
CA ALA A 135 -9.39 9.51 1.92
C ALA A 135 -10.77 8.84 2.10
N PHE A 136 -10.82 7.52 2.33
CA PHE A 136 -12.04 6.83 2.77
C PHE A 136 -12.51 7.34 4.14
N SER A 137 -11.60 7.48 5.11
CA SER A 137 -11.91 7.97 6.45
C SER A 137 -12.41 9.42 6.47
N ALA A 138 -11.91 10.27 5.56
CA ALA A 138 -12.35 11.66 5.40
C ALA A 138 -13.71 11.79 4.67
N GLY A 139 -14.37 10.69 4.30
CA GLY A 139 -15.65 10.72 3.60
C GLY A 139 -15.57 11.10 2.12
N MET A 140 -14.37 11.24 1.55
CA MET A 140 -14.15 11.52 0.12
C MET A 140 -14.33 10.28 -0.78
N SER A 141 -15.35 9.47 -0.50
CA SER A 141 -15.61 8.21 -1.20
C SER A 141 -15.90 8.39 -2.71
N LEU A 142 -16.35 9.56 -3.14
CA LEU A 142 -16.74 9.83 -4.54
C LEU A 142 -15.59 10.34 -5.42
N SER A 143 -14.65 11.11 -4.85
CA SER A 143 -13.52 11.68 -5.61
C SER A 143 -12.45 10.64 -5.94
N LEU A 144 -12.35 9.57 -5.14
CA LEU A 144 -11.35 8.52 -5.36
C LEU A 144 -11.72 7.54 -6.48
N SER A 145 -13.01 7.31 -6.74
CA SER A 145 -13.44 6.56 -7.92
C SER A 145 -12.97 7.26 -9.21
N ILE A 146 -12.91 8.60 -9.21
CA ILE A 146 -12.47 9.41 -10.35
C ILE A 146 -10.94 9.42 -10.46
N ILE A 147 -10.20 9.52 -9.35
CA ILE A 147 -8.73 9.50 -9.36
C ILE A 147 -8.20 8.09 -9.72
N CYS A 148 -8.83 7.02 -9.24
CA CYS A 148 -8.49 5.65 -9.67
C CYS A 148 -8.86 5.40 -11.14
N LEU A 149 -9.92 6.04 -11.69
CA LEU A 149 -10.23 5.97 -13.12
C LEU A 149 -9.25 6.78 -13.98
N GLN A 150 -8.75 7.92 -13.47
CA GLN A 150 -7.82 8.78 -14.21
C GLN A 150 -6.39 8.24 -14.19
N ALA A 151 -5.94 7.62 -13.09
CA ALA A 151 -4.65 6.93 -13.05
C ALA A 151 -4.60 5.73 -14.03
N GLY A 152 -5.75 5.10 -14.30
CA GLY A 152 -5.89 4.05 -15.32
C GLY A 152 -5.98 4.55 -16.78
N LYS A 153 -6.00 5.87 -17.01
CA LYS A 153 -5.98 6.48 -18.36
C LYS A 153 -4.61 7.06 -18.75
N MET A 154 -3.62 6.99 -17.84
CA MET A 154 -2.24 7.43 -18.10
C MET A 154 -1.27 6.24 -18.33
N LEU A 155 -1.81 5.02 -18.38
CA LEU A 155 -1.18 3.82 -18.94
C LEU A 155 -1.96 3.42 -20.20
#